data_AF-A0A0N1G635-F1
#
_entry.id   AF-A0A0N1G635-F1
#
_cell.length_a   1.000
_cell.length_b   1.000
_cell.length_c   1.000
_cell.angle_alpha   90.00
_cell.angle_beta   90.00
_cell.angle_gamma   90.00
#
_symmetry.space_group_name_H-M   'P 1'
#
loop_
_entity.id
_entity.type
_entity.pdbx_description
1 polymer ?
#
loop_
_entity_poly.entity_id
_entity_poly.type
_entity_poly.pdbx_seq_one_letter_code
_entity_poly.pdbx_strand_id
1 'polypeptide(L)'
;AFEVTAFGLAPGDQLVLYTDGLVETRHHAIDERLDLLLQLLHRPGRSSEETCDRLLDALRDPDDHDDVAILIARARRWPRT
;
A
#
# COMPACT_ATOMS: atom_id res chain seq x y z
N ALA A 1 8.80 22.75 10.33
CA ALA A 1 9.54 22.46 9.09
C ALA A 1 9.19 21.04 8.66
N PHE A 2 9.07 20.77 7.36
CA PHE A 2 8.82 19.41 6.87
C PHE A 2 10.14 18.68 6.63
N GLU A 3 10.15 17.38 6.89
CA GLU A 3 11.24 16.48 6.51
C GLU A 3 10.97 15.94 5.10
N VAL A 4 12.02 15.78 4.31
CA VAL A 4 11.94 15.31 2.92
C VAL A 4 12.93 14.19 2.71
N THR A 5 12.47 13.08 2.14
CA THR A 5 13.28 11.92 1.77
C THR A 5 13.08 11.59 0.29
N ALA A 6 14.13 11.10 -0.37
CA ALA A 6 14.11 10.69 -1.77
C ALA A 6 14.53 9.23 -1.92
N PHE A 7 13.83 8.51 -2.79
CA PHE A 7 14.12 7.12 -3.15
C PHE A 7 14.14 6.99 -4.68
N GLY A 8 15.06 6.19 -5.21
CA GLY A 8 15.08 5.85 -6.63
C GLY A 8 14.04 4.77 -6.93
N LEU A 9 13.27 4.94 -8.02
CA LEU A 9 12.33 3.94 -8.53
C LEU A 9 12.76 3.48 -9.92
N ALA A 10 12.90 2.18 -10.12
CA ALA A 10 13.12 1.55 -11.40
C ALA A 10 11.78 1.32 -12.14
N PRO A 11 11.77 1.25 -13.48
CA PRO A 11 10.58 0.86 -14.22
C PRO A 11 10.06 -0.51 -13.75
N GLY A 12 8.77 -0.57 -13.42
CA GLY A 12 8.14 -1.76 -12.85
C GLY A 12 7.94 -1.69 -11.35
N ASP A 13 8.74 -0.88 -10.63
CA ASP A 13 8.58 -0.66 -9.19
C ASP A 13 7.20 -0.09 -8.87
N GLN A 14 6.71 -0.41 -7.68
CA GLN A 14 5.41 0.03 -7.21
C GLN A 14 5.57 0.86 -5.94
N LEU A 15 5.03 2.07 -5.95
CA LEU A 15 4.87 2.91 -4.76
C LEU A 15 3.46 2.70 -4.23
N VAL A 16 3.37 2.25 -2.97
CA VAL A 16 2.12 2.07 -2.25
C VAL A 16 2.13 3.02 -1.06
N LEU A 17 1.15 3.92 -1.01
CA LEU A 17 0.91 4.83 0.11
C LEU A 17 -0.43 4.48 0.73
N TYR A 18 -0.50 4.51 2.06
CA TYR A 18 -1.70 4.17 2.81
C TYR A 18 -1.83 5.05 4.06
N THR A 19 -3.06 5.19 4.56
CA THR A 19 -3.34 5.78 5.88
C THR A 19 -3.25 4.73 6.98
N ASP A 20 -2.91 5.15 8.19
CA ASP A 20 -2.78 4.33 9.41
C ASP A 20 -4.02 3.48 9.70
N GLY A 21 -5.23 3.98 9.44
CA GLY A 21 -6.47 3.20 9.55
C GLY A 21 -6.47 1.86 8.78
N LEU A 22 -5.56 1.66 7.80
CA LEU A 22 -5.39 0.38 7.12
C LEU A 22 -4.67 -0.68 7.96
N VAL A 23 -3.79 -0.30 8.90
CA VAL A 23 -2.90 -1.22 9.64
C VAL A 23 -2.99 -1.09 11.16
N GLU A 24 -3.46 0.05 11.67
CA GLU A 24 -3.82 0.19 13.08
C GLU A 24 -5.26 -0.28 13.28
N THR A 25 -5.45 -1.32 14.11
CA THR A 25 -6.78 -1.74 14.57
C THR A 25 -6.74 -1.99 16.06
N ARG A 26 -7.91 -1.99 16.69
CA ARG A 26 -8.05 -2.25 18.13
C ARG A 26 -7.66 -3.67 18.57
N HIS A 27 -7.69 -4.63 17.66
CA HIS A 27 -7.61 -6.05 17.99
C HIS A 27 -6.32 -6.76 17.54
N HIS A 28 -5.50 -6.11 16.70
CA HIS A 28 -4.31 -6.72 16.13
C HIS A 28 -3.09 -5.83 16.35
N ALA A 29 -1.93 -6.46 16.54
CA ALA A 29 -0.68 -5.73 16.63
C ALA A 29 -0.34 -5.11 15.26
N ILE A 30 0.22 -3.90 15.28
CA ILE A 30 0.63 -3.18 14.05
C ILE A 30 1.62 -4.00 13.22
N ASP A 31 2.54 -4.71 13.86
CA ASP A 31 3.55 -5.54 13.19
C ASP A 31 2.91 -6.69 12.41
N GLU A 32 1.89 -7.35 12.99
CA GLU A 32 1.17 -8.45 12.32
C GLU A 32 0.44 -7.97 11.06
N ARG A 33 -0.16 -6.77 11.13
CA ARG A 33 -0.88 -6.18 10.00
C ARG A 33 0.06 -5.66 8.92
N LEU A 34 1.19 -5.09 9.31
CA LEU A 34 2.23 -4.68 8.37
C LEU A 34 2.84 -5.89 7.65
N ASP A 35 3.12 -6.98 8.36
CA ASP A 35 3.58 -8.23 7.76
C ASP A 35 2.57 -8.78 6.75
N LEU A 36 1.28 -8.78 7.08
CA LEU A 36 0.22 -9.19 6.17
C LEU A 36 0.16 -8.30 4.92
N LEU A 37 0.26 -6.97 5.09
CA LEU A 37 0.33 -6.02 3.97
C LEU A 37 1.49 -6.35 3.04
N LEU A 38 2.70 -6.58 3.59
CA LEU A 38 3.88 -6.92 2.81
C LEU A 38 3.75 -8.27 2.09
N GLN A 39 3.12 -9.26 2.72
CA GLN A 39 2.83 -10.56 2.10
C GLN A 39 1.86 -10.43 0.91
N LEU A 40 0.83 -9.59 1.04
CA LEU A 40 -0.16 -9.36 -0.03
C LEU A 40 0.46 -8.67 -1.24
N LEU A 41 1.42 -7.75 -1.00
CA LEU A 41 2.18 -7.03 -2.03
C LEU A 41 3.25 -7.88 -2.73
N HIS A 42 3.69 -8.98 -2.13
CA HIS A 42 4.80 -9.80 -2.65
C HIS A 42 4.47 -10.58 -3.94
N ARG A 43 3.21 -10.60 -4.40
CA ARG A 43 2.83 -11.33 -5.61
C ARG A 43 3.00 -10.48 -6.87
N PRO A 44 3.95 -10.83 -7.76
CA PRO A 44 4.14 -10.10 -9.01
C PRO A 44 2.98 -10.30 -9.99
N GLY A 45 2.81 -9.35 -10.90
CA GLY A 45 1.95 -9.49 -12.09
C GLY A 45 0.50 -9.02 -11.94
N ARG A 46 0.08 -8.51 -10.76
CA ARG A 46 -1.24 -7.89 -10.59
C ARG A 46 -1.28 -6.46 -11.09
N SER A 47 -2.45 -6.04 -11.57
CA SER A 47 -2.75 -4.63 -11.78
C SER A 47 -2.79 -3.86 -10.45
N SER A 48 -2.67 -2.53 -10.52
CA SER A 48 -2.80 -1.68 -9.33
C SER A 48 -4.17 -1.81 -8.68
N GLU A 49 -5.24 -1.92 -9.48
CA GLU A 49 -6.62 -2.04 -9.02
C GLU A 49 -6.86 -3.35 -8.29
N GLU A 50 -6.51 -4.50 -8.89
CA GLU A 50 -6.61 -5.80 -8.22
C GLU A 50 -5.77 -5.89 -6.93
N THR A 51 -4.65 -5.17 -6.89
CA THR A 51 -3.83 -5.08 -5.68
C THR A 51 -4.53 -4.25 -4.60
N CYS A 52 -5.13 -3.13 -4.98
CA CYS A 52 -5.89 -2.25 -4.09
C CYS A 52 -7.08 -3.00 -3.48
N ASP A 53 -7.90 -3.64 -4.30
CA ASP A 53 -9.06 -4.41 -3.85
C ASP A 53 -8.65 -5.50 -2.87
N ARG A 54 -7.59 -6.26 -3.19
CA ARG A 54 -7.09 -7.31 -2.32
C ARG A 54 -6.59 -6.79 -0.97
N LEU A 55 -5.94 -5.62 -0.95
CA LEU A 55 -5.50 -5.00 0.31
C LEU A 55 -6.70 -4.57 1.14
N LEU A 56 -7.70 -3.92 0.52
CA LEU A 56 -8.92 -3.52 1.20
C LEU A 56 -9.69 -4.73 1.74
N ASP A 57 -9.89 -5.77 0.94
CA ASP A 57 -10.61 -6.98 1.33
C ASP A 57 -9.94 -7.72 2.51
N ALA A 58 -8.61 -7.71 2.56
CA ALA A 58 -7.86 -8.48 3.56
C ALA A 58 -7.53 -7.69 4.83
N LEU A 59 -7.34 -6.37 4.71
CA LEU A 59 -6.85 -5.54 5.80
C LEU A 59 -7.92 -4.62 6.38
N ARG A 60 -8.93 -4.18 5.63
CA ARG A 60 -9.95 -3.28 6.17
C ARG A 60 -10.77 -4.00 7.25
N ASP A 61 -10.80 -3.41 8.43
CA ASP A 61 -11.69 -3.85 9.51
C ASP A 61 -12.99 -3.03 9.46
N PRO A 62 -14.16 -3.65 9.22
CA PRO A 62 -15.44 -2.94 9.15
C PRO A 62 -15.87 -2.32 10.49
N ASP A 63 -15.36 -2.84 11.61
CA ASP A 63 -15.69 -2.36 12.95
C ASP A 63 -14.81 -1.18 13.40
N ASP A 64 -13.77 -0.85 12.61
CA ASP A 64 -12.96 0.34 12.84
C ASP A 64 -13.57 1.57 12.17
N HIS A 65 -13.39 2.72 12.81
CA HIS A 65 -14.00 3.99 12.38
C HIS A 65 -13.02 4.93 11.70
N ASP A 66 -11.75 4.54 11.62
CA ASP A 66 -10.72 5.37 10.99
C ASP A 66 -10.79 5.32 9.45
N ASP A 67 -10.37 6.41 8.81
CA ASP A 67 -10.47 6.57 7.37
C ASP A 67 -9.35 5.78 6.66
N VAL A 68 -9.76 4.90 5.74
CA VAL A 68 -8.83 4.09 4.95
C VAL A 68 -8.69 4.66 3.54
N ALA A 69 -7.46 5.02 3.17
CA ALA A 69 -7.11 5.37 1.80
C ALA A 69 -5.85 4.62 1.35
N ILE A 70 -5.84 4.18 0.09
CA ILE A 70 -4.69 3.53 -0.56
C ILE A 70 -4.44 4.21 -1.91
N LEU A 71 -3.18 4.53 -2.19
CA LEU A 71 -2.72 4.99 -3.49
C LEU A 71 -1.61 4.07 -4.01
N ILE A 72 -1.81 3.51 -5.21
CA ILE A 72 -0.84 2.62 -5.85
C ILE A 72 -0.41 3.21 -7.19
N ALA A 73 0.88 3.54 -7.29
CA ALA A 73 1.51 4.00 -8.52
C ALA A 73 2.58 3.01 -8.99
N ARG A 74 2.58 2.68 -10.29
CA ARG A 74 3.64 1.87 -10.90
C ARG A 74 4.57 2.78 -11.69
N ALA A 75 5.85 2.77 -11.34
CA ALA A 75 6.87 3.50 -12.08
C ALA A 75 6.97 2.96 -13.50
N ARG A 76 6.81 3.85 -14.48
CA ARG A 76 6.95 3.54 -15.90
C ARG A 76 8.12 4.33 -16.46
N ARG A 77 8.77 3.81 -17.50
CA ARG A 77 9.72 4.63 -18.26
C ARG A 77 8.97 5.83 -18.81
N TRP A 78 9.56 7.01 -18.63
CA TRP A 78 9.11 8.19 -19.34
C TRP A 78 9.23 7.95 -20.85
N PRO A 79 8.19 8.19 -21.66
CA PRO A 79 8.29 8.07 -23.10
C PRO A 79 9.29 9.10 -23.63
N ARG A 80 10.35 8.65 -24.31
CA ARG A 80 11.25 9.56 -25.04
C ARG A 80 10.62 9.81 -26.41
N THR A 81 10.16 11.04 -26.64
CA THR A 81 9.78 11.56 -27.97
C THR A 81 11.01 11.79 -28.82
#